data_AF-A0A537Y0G2-F1
#
_entry.id   AF-A0A537Y0G2-F1
#
_cell.length_a   1.000
_cell.length_b   1.000
_cell.length_c   1.000
_cell.angle_alpha   90.00
_cell.angle_beta   90.00
_cell.angle_gamma   90.00
#
_symmetry.space_group_name_H-M   'P 1'
#
loop_
_entity.id
_entity.type
_entity.pdbx_description
1 polymer ?
#
loop_
_entity_poly.entity_id
_entity_poly.type
_entity_poly.pdbx_seq_one_letter_code
_entity_poly.pdbx_strand_id
1 'polypeptide(L)'
;MGFPETDSEAQANIAGFREGLQKLGWMEGRNIRFDTRWTSAGNVEEMQRFAKELVALKPDLILGHTTTATTALRQQTRTIPVIFAFVSDPVGSGLVASFPHPGGNITGFMVMEPTMAGKWLELL
;
A
#
# COMPACT_ATOMS: atom_id res chain seq x y z
N MET A 1 6.47 3.60 -1.76
CA MET A 1 6.08 3.40 -3.17
C MET A 1 7.04 2.45 -3.82
N GLY A 2 6.53 1.48 -4.59
CA GLY A 2 7.35 0.47 -5.29
C GLY A 2 7.86 0.89 -6.68
N PHE A 3 7.73 2.17 -7.01
CA PHE A 3 8.09 2.79 -8.28
C PHE A 3 8.87 4.09 -8.02
N PRO A 4 9.72 4.52 -8.97
CA PRO A 4 10.49 5.75 -8.80
C PRO A 4 9.57 6.96 -8.70
N GLU A 5 10.07 8.04 -8.09
CA GLU A 5 9.30 9.29 -7.94
C GLU A 5 8.91 9.92 -9.28
N THR A 6 9.66 9.63 -10.34
CA THR A 6 9.38 10.10 -11.69
C THR A 6 8.27 9.33 -12.40
N ASP A 7 7.73 8.26 -11.78
CA ASP A 7 6.64 7.47 -12.34
C ASP A 7 5.32 8.26 -12.28
N SER A 8 4.76 8.56 -13.45
CA SER A 8 3.60 9.44 -13.55
C SER A 8 2.31 8.82 -12.99
N GLU A 9 2.14 7.50 -13.13
CA GLU A 9 0.96 6.80 -12.61
C GLU A 9 1.01 6.74 -11.08
N ALA A 10 2.17 6.40 -10.52
CA ALA A 10 2.36 6.38 -9.07
C ALA A 10 2.17 7.78 -8.44
N GLN A 11 2.61 8.85 -9.11
CA GLN A 11 2.33 10.22 -8.70
C GLN A 11 0.84 10.56 -8.73
N ALA A 12 0.14 10.19 -9.80
CA ALA A 12 -1.31 10.41 -9.92
C ALA A 12 -2.08 9.67 -8.81
N ASN A 13 -1.69 8.44 -8.48
CA ASN A 13 -2.30 7.65 -7.41
C ASN A 13 -2.14 8.32 -6.03
N ILE A 14 -0.94 8.85 -5.73
CA ILE A 14 -0.72 9.61 -4.47
C ILE A 14 -1.54 10.89 -4.45
N ALA A 15 -1.59 11.61 -5.57
CA ALA A 15 -2.38 12.84 -5.67
C ALA A 15 -3.87 12.56 -5.39
N GLY A 16 -4.44 11.52 -6.01
CA GLY A 16 -5.82 11.10 -5.77
C GLY A 16 -6.07 10.66 -4.32
N PHE A 17 -5.13 9.93 -3.70
CA PHE A 17 -5.23 9.56 -2.29
C PHE A 17 -5.25 10.79 -1.37
N ARG A 18 -4.36 11.76 -1.60
CA ARG A 18 -4.30 13.01 -0.83
C ARG A 18 -5.56 13.86 -1.03
N GLU A 19 -6.07 13.95 -2.26
CA GLU A 19 -7.31 14.65 -2.56
C GLU A 19 -8.51 14.02 -1.83
N GLY A 20 -8.61 12.69 -1.83
CA GLY A 20 -9.64 11.97 -1.09
C GLY A 20 -9.60 12.26 0.41
N LEU A 21 -8.40 12.25 1.00
CA LEU A 21 -8.19 12.61 2.40
C LEU A 21 -8.56 14.08 2.69
N GLN A 22 -8.20 15.00 1.79
CA GLN A 22 -8.58 16.41 1.90
C GLN A 22 -10.09 16.61 1.89
N LYS A 23 -10.82 15.91 1.02
CA LYS A 23 -12.30 15.94 0.99
C LYS A 23 -12.92 15.43 2.29
N LEU A 24 -12.21 14.57 3.02
CA LEU A 24 -12.60 14.07 4.35
C LEU A 24 -12.12 14.98 5.50
N GLY A 25 -11.48 16.12 5.21
CA GLY A 25 -11.02 17.09 6.19
C GLY A 25 -9.59 16.91 6.69
N TRP A 26 -8.81 15.98 6.10
CA TRP A 26 -7.39 15.80 6.40
C TRP A 26 -6.53 16.68 5.49
N MET A 27 -5.92 17.71 6.06
CA MET A 27 -5.12 18.71 5.35
C MET A 27 -3.67 18.68 5.81
N GLU A 28 -2.76 18.52 4.84
CA GLU A 28 -1.33 18.48 5.08
C GLU A 28 -0.85 19.78 5.75
N GLY A 29 0.02 19.64 6.75
CA GLY A 29 0.52 20.77 7.55
C GLY A 29 -0.48 21.30 8.59
N ARG A 30 -1.71 20.76 8.64
CA ARG A 30 -2.71 21.10 9.67
C ARG A 30 -2.97 19.93 10.62
N ASN A 31 -3.41 18.80 10.10
CA ASN A 31 -3.81 17.62 10.90
C ASN A 31 -3.34 16.30 10.29
N ILE A 32 -2.57 16.34 9.20
CA ILE A 32 -1.87 15.18 8.65
C ILE A 32 -0.48 15.60 8.12
N ARG A 33 0.45 14.65 8.12
CA ARG A 33 1.79 14.76 7.53
C ARG A 33 2.05 13.51 6.70
N PHE A 34 2.62 13.69 5.50
CA PHE A 34 2.98 12.57 4.64
C PHE A 34 4.49 12.40 4.56
N ASP A 35 5.01 11.29 5.08
CA ASP A 35 6.39 10.88 4.86
C ASP A 35 6.42 9.80 3.78
N THR A 36 6.85 10.18 2.57
CA THR A 36 6.86 9.27 1.41
C THR A 36 8.26 8.70 1.18
N ARG A 37 8.34 7.44 0.76
CA ARG A 37 9.57 6.79 0.29
C ARG A 37 9.32 6.20 -1.10
N TRP A 38 10.17 6.55 -2.05
CA TRP A 38 10.13 6.09 -3.43
C TRP A 38 11.31 5.16 -3.69
N THR A 39 11.08 4.05 -4.36
CA THR A 39 12.12 3.07 -4.70
C THR A 39 11.95 2.63 -6.15
N SER A 40 12.97 2.03 -6.74
CA SER A 40 12.82 1.42 -8.07
C SER A 40 12.07 0.09 -8.00
N ALA A 41 11.35 -0.24 -9.08
CA ALA A 41 10.72 -1.54 -9.21
C ALA A 41 11.75 -2.67 -9.05
N GLY A 42 11.46 -3.62 -8.17
CA GLY A 42 12.34 -4.77 -7.89
C GLY A 42 13.49 -4.51 -6.92
N ASN A 43 13.71 -3.28 -6.42
CA ASN A 43 14.78 -3.00 -5.45
C ASN A 43 14.36 -3.39 -4.01
N VAL A 44 14.42 -4.69 -3.72
CA VAL A 44 13.94 -5.27 -2.44
C VAL A 44 14.70 -4.72 -1.22
N GLU A 45 16.02 -4.58 -1.33
CA GLU A 45 16.86 -4.10 -0.21
C GLU A 45 16.48 -2.67 0.19
N GLU A 46 16.24 -1.82 -0.80
CA GLU A 46 15.80 -0.45 -0.57
C GLU A 46 14.39 -0.40 0.04
N MET A 47 13.46 -1.26 -0.42
CA MET A 47 12.14 -1.39 0.20
C MET A 47 12.22 -1.81 1.67
N GLN A 48 13.13 -2.72 2.02
CA GLN A 48 13.35 -3.13 3.40
C GLN A 48 13.93 -1.99 4.26
N ARG A 49 14.91 -1.26 3.73
CA ARG A 49 15.49 -0.08 4.40
C ARG A 49 14.42 0.98 4.66
N PHE A 50 13.63 1.32 3.65
CA PHE A 50 12.56 2.31 3.78
C PHE A 50 11.43 1.85 4.69
N ALA A 51 11.07 0.57 4.69
CA ALA A 51 10.11 0.04 5.65
C ALA A 51 10.58 0.25 7.09
N LYS A 52 11.87 0.01 7.36
CA LYS A 52 12.46 0.22 8.68
C LYS A 52 12.45 1.70 9.07
N GLU A 53 12.83 2.59 8.15
CA GLU A 53 12.78 4.04 8.36
C GLU A 53 11.36 4.52 8.68
N LEU A 54 10.37 4.11 7.88
CA LEU A 54 8.97 4.51 8.06
C LEU A 54 8.41 4.03 9.40
N VAL A 55 8.69 2.79 9.81
CA VAL A 55 8.26 2.28 11.12
C VAL A 55 8.94 3.06 12.27
N ALA A 56 10.21 3.44 12.11
CA ALA A 56 10.94 4.23 13.11
C ALA A 56 10.37 5.64 13.31
N LEU A 57 9.69 6.21 12.30
CA LEU A 57 8.95 7.46 12.42
C LEU A 57 7.69 7.34 13.28
N LYS A 58 7.28 6.11 13.65
CA LYS A 58 6.08 5.80 14.43
C LYS A 58 4.80 6.47 13.87
N PRO A 59 4.50 6.30 12.57
CA PRO A 59 3.28 6.85 11.99
C PRO A 59 2.05 6.15 12.55
N ASP A 60 0.91 6.84 12.51
CA ASP A 60 -0.39 6.26 12.87
C ASP A 60 -0.88 5.23 11.85
N LEU A 61 -0.43 5.35 10.59
CA LEU A 61 -0.81 4.48 9.48
C LEU A 61 0.25 4.48 8.38
N ILE A 62 0.45 3.34 7.71
CA ILE A 62 1.37 3.22 6.57
C ILE A 62 0.61 2.74 5.33
N LEU A 63 0.87 3.36 4.17
CA LEU A 63 0.38 2.92 2.87
C LEU A 63 1.46 2.10 2.13
N GLY A 64 1.20 0.82 1.92
CA GLY A 64 2.02 -0.09 1.10
C GLY A 64 1.54 -0.10 -0.35
N HIS A 65 2.42 0.20 -1.31
CA HIS A 65 2.01 0.23 -2.71
C HIS A 65 1.92 -1.18 -3.31
N THR A 66 3.04 -1.88 -3.44
CA THR A 66 3.13 -3.18 -4.11
C THR A 66 3.18 -4.34 -3.11
N THR A 67 3.02 -5.59 -3.58
CA THR A 67 3.20 -6.80 -2.76
C THR A 67 4.55 -6.80 -2.05
N THR A 68 5.66 -6.54 -2.76
CA THR A 68 7.01 -6.53 -2.18
C THR A 68 7.19 -5.46 -1.11
N ALA A 69 6.70 -4.23 -1.36
CA ALA A 69 6.77 -3.15 -0.38
C ALA A 69 5.93 -3.44 0.87
N THR A 70 4.75 -4.03 0.69
CA THR A 70 3.85 -4.40 1.79
C THR A 70 4.44 -5.55 2.62
N THR A 71 5.08 -6.52 1.97
CA THR A 71 5.82 -7.60 2.66
C THR A 71 6.98 -7.05 3.48
N ALA A 72 7.74 -6.08 2.94
CA ALA A 72 8.80 -5.41 3.70
C ALA A 72 8.25 -4.71 4.96
N LEU A 73 7.10 -4.02 4.85
CA LEU A 73 6.44 -3.40 6.00
C LEU A 73 5.97 -4.43 7.05
N ARG A 74 5.38 -5.55 6.61
CA ARG A 74 4.95 -6.65 7.48
C ARG A 74 6.09 -7.25 8.30
N GLN A 75 7.32 -7.24 7.76
CA GLN A 75 8.51 -7.70 8.47
C GLN A 75 8.94 -6.71 9.56
N GLN A 76 8.64 -5.42 9.41
CA GLN A 76 9.07 -4.37 10.34
C GLN A 76 8.03 -4.03 11.41
N THR A 77 6.73 -4.28 11.16
CA THR A 77 5.67 -3.97 12.14
C THR A 77 4.50 -4.95 12.07
N ARG A 78 3.95 -5.26 13.26
CA ARG A 78 2.72 -6.03 13.46
C ARG A 78 1.64 -5.24 14.18
N THR A 79 1.90 -3.97 14.49
CA THR A 79 1.05 -3.13 15.35
C THR A 79 0.59 -1.86 14.65
N ILE A 80 1.45 -1.23 13.85
CA ILE A 80 1.07 -0.05 13.06
C ILE A 80 0.16 -0.50 11.93
N PRO A 81 -1.04 0.07 11.77
CA PRO A 81 -1.92 -0.26 10.65
C PRO A 81 -1.24 -0.04 9.29
N VAL A 82 -1.32 -1.05 8.42
CA VAL A 82 -0.83 -0.98 7.03
C VAL A 82 -2.01 -1.16 6.10
N ILE A 83 -2.25 -0.16 5.24
CA ILE A 83 -3.18 -0.27 4.12
C ILE A 83 -2.38 -0.54 2.86
N PHE A 84 -2.78 -1.52 2.03
CA PHE A 84 -2.20 -1.72 0.71
C PHE A 84 -3.12 -1.27 -0.42
N ALA A 85 -2.56 -0.92 -1.59
CA ALA A 85 -3.34 -0.41 -2.73
C ALA A 85 -3.05 -1.09 -4.08
N PHE A 86 -1.91 -1.77 -4.23
CA PHE A 86 -1.49 -2.40 -5.50
C PHE A 86 -0.90 -3.80 -5.27
N VAL A 87 -1.59 -4.60 -4.45
CA VAL A 87 -1.23 -6.00 -4.15
C VAL A 87 -2.07 -6.94 -5.01
N SER A 88 -1.43 -7.88 -5.68
CA SER A 88 -2.12 -8.81 -6.60
C SER A 88 -2.82 -9.95 -5.88
N ASP A 89 -2.15 -10.58 -4.91
CA ASP A 89 -2.71 -11.70 -4.14
C ASP A 89 -2.31 -11.57 -2.66
N PRO A 90 -3.10 -10.85 -1.84
CA PRO A 90 -2.77 -10.61 -0.43
C PRO A 90 -2.91 -11.89 0.43
N VAL A 91 -3.72 -12.86 0.00
CA VAL A 91 -3.90 -14.14 0.72
C VAL A 91 -2.75 -15.08 0.40
N GLY A 92 -2.46 -15.33 -0.88
CA GLY A 92 -1.36 -16.21 -1.29
C GLY A 92 0.02 -15.68 -0.90
N SER A 93 0.19 -14.36 -0.78
CA SER A 93 1.41 -13.76 -0.21
C SER A 93 1.47 -13.77 1.32
N GLY A 94 0.42 -14.26 2.01
CA GLY A 94 0.35 -14.33 3.47
C GLY A 94 0.32 -12.97 4.17
N LEU A 95 -0.04 -11.91 3.43
CA LEU A 95 -0.22 -10.57 3.98
C LEU A 95 -1.50 -10.49 4.82
N VAL A 96 -2.55 -11.21 4.40
CA VAL A 96 -3.83 -11.32 5.10
C VAL A 96 -4.29 -12.78 5.17
N ALA A 97 -5.09 -13.14 6.18
CA ALA A 97 -5.62 -14.49 6.33
C ALA A 97 -6.76 -14.80 5.35
N SER A 98 -7.62 -13.82 5.07
CA SER A 98 -8.73 -13.92 4.12
C SER A 98 -9.19 -12.51 3.70
N PHE A 99 -10.00 -12.42 2.64
CA PHE A 99 -10.58 -11.14 2.21
C PHE A 99 -11.52 -10.50 3.25
N PRO A 100 -12.53 -11.19 3.80
CA PRO A 100 -13.43 -10.57 4.77
C PRO A 100 -12.79 -10.38 6.16
N HIS A 101 -11.79 -11.19 6.49
CA HIS A 101 -11.13 -11.16 7.81
C HIS A 101 -9.61 -11.20 7.62
N PRO A 102 -8.93 -10.04 7.57
CA PRO A 102 -7.50 -9.99 7.32
C PRO A 102 -6.63 -10.61 8.43
N GLY A 103 -7.13 -10.63 9.67
CA GLY A 103 -6.50 -11.35 10.78
C GLY A 103 -5.26 -10.68 11.40
N GLY A 104 -4.99 -9.40 11.09
CA GLY A 104 -3.85 -8.66 11.62
C GLY A 104 -3.94 -7.16 11.36
N ASN A 105 -2.80 -6.47 11.39
CA ASN A 105 -2.69 -5.03 11.17
C ASN A 105 -2.65 -4.61 9.68
N ILE A 106 -2.84 -5.55 8.74
CA ILE A 106 -2.74 -5.30 7.30
C ILE A 106 -4.10 -5.50 6.64
N THR A 107 -4.53 -4.55 5.82
CA THR A 107 -5.74 -4.59 5.00
C THR A 107 -5.54 -3.76 3.72
N GLY A 108 -6.48 -3.72 2.79
CA GLY A 108 -6.36 -2.83 1.64
C GLY A 108 -7.17 -3.21 0.40
N PHE A 109 -6.71 -2.68 -0.74
CA PHE A 109 -7.32 -2.81 -2.05
C PHE A 109 -6.38 -3.57 -2.98
N MET A 110 -6.92 -4.54 -3.70
CA MET A 110 -6.17 -5.33 -4.69
C MET A 110 -6.36 -4.76 -6.09
N VAL A 111 -5.40 -5.04 -6.97
CA VAL A 111 -5.40 -4.54 -8.37
C VAL A 111 -6.48 -5.23 -9.22
N MET A 112 -6.73 -6.50 -8.97
CA MET A 112 -7.68 -7.31 -9.73
C MET A 112 -8.39 -8.28 -8.79
N GLU A 113 -9.71 -8.18 -8.68
CA GLU A 113 -10.49 -9.10 -7.85
C GLU A 113 -10.78 -10.39 -8.65
N PRO A 114 -10.59 -11.61 -8.09
CA PRO A 114 -10.68 -12.86 -8.85
C PRO A 114 -11.99 -13.08 -9.60
N THR A 115 -13.13 -12.57 -9.12
CA THR A 115 -14.41 -12.68 -9.85
C THR A 115 -14.45 -11.86 -11.12
N MET A 116 -13.52 -10.92 -11.32
CA MET A 116 -13.37 -10.22 -12.59
C MET A 116 -13.12 -11.20 -13.74
N ALA A 117 -12.30 -12.23 -13.55
CA ALA A 117 -12.01 -13.20 -14.62
C ALA A 117 -13.28 -13.87 -15.18
N GLY A 118 -14.27 -14.17 -14.33
CA GLY A 118 -15.56 -14.71 -14.75
C GLY A 118 -16.34 -13.74 -15.64
N LYS A 119 -16.42 -12.46 -15.25
CA LYS A 119 -17.11 -11.41 -16.03
C LYS A 119 -16.48 -11.14 -17.39
N TRP A 120 -15.16 -11.31 -17.51
CA TRP A 120 -14.47 -11.14 -18.79
C TRP A 120 -14.79 -12.29 -19.75
N LEU A 121 -15.00 -13.50 -19.22
CA LEU A 121 -15.45 -14.64 -20.02
C LEU A 121 -16.88 -14.44 -20.51
N GLU A 122 -17.74 -13.79 -19.73
CA GLU A 122 -19.12 -13.43 -20.14
C GLU A 122 -19.17 -12.43 -21.32
N LEU A 123 -18.07 -11.75 -21.65
CA LEU A 123 -17.97 -10.81 -22.76
C LEU A 123 -17.54 -11.46 -24.09
N LEU A 124 -17.22 -12.76 -24.10
CA LEU A 124 -16.85 -13.54 -25.29
C LEU A 124 -18.06 -14.30 -25.85
#